data_AF-A0A967GNQ1-F1
#
_entry.id   AF-A0A967GNQ1-F1
#
_cell.length_a   1.000
_cell.length_b   1.000
_cell.length_c   1.000
_cell.angle_alpha   90.00
_cell.angle_beta   90.00
_cell.angle_gamma   90.00
#
_symmetry.space_group_name_H-M   'P 1'
#
loop_
_entity.id
_entity.type
_entity.pdbx_description
1 polymer ?
#
loop_
_entity_poly.entity_id
_entity_poly.type
_entity_poly.pdbx_seq_one_letter_code
_entity_poly.pdbx_strand_id
1 'polypeptide(L)'
;MTVDSYICPTCGSEVKVGATCPGCVPKRKRRKKTVSAGPKKRKPWEQDSIYDGIGIPDDEFDYEQFIQREFGGKPHRKLGIKWYWWATGVVLVGLFGWAILGGAW
;
A
#
# COMPACT_ATOMS: atom_id res chain seq x y z
N MET A 1 -9.50 -22.18 -19.34
CA MET A 1 -9.34 -20.87 -18.68
C MET A 1 -10.12 -19.87 -19.50
N THR A 2 -11.28 -19.45 -19.00
CA THR A 2 -12.08 -18.38 -19.63
C THR A 2 -11.22 -17.14 -19.69
N VAL A 3 -11.17 -16.52 -20.86
CA VAL A 3 -10.39 -15.31 -21.04
C VAL A 3 -11.18 -14.16 -20.44
N ASP A 4 -10.66 -13.54 -19.39
CA ASP A 4 -11.27 -12.36 -18.80
C ASP A 4 -11.22 -11.20 -19.81
N SER A 5 -12.38 -10.59 -20.09
CA SER A 5 -12.54 -9.38 -20.90
C SER A 5 -12.97 -8.21 -20.02
N TYR A 6 -12.57 -7.00 -20.42
CA TYR A 6 -12.93 -5.76 -19.75
C TYR A 6 -13.35 -4.69 -20.77
N ILE A 7 -14.23 -3.78 -20.36
CA ILE A 7 -14.64 -2.64 -21.20
C ILE A 7 -13.60 -1.52 -21.05
N CYS A 8 -13.04 -1.06 -22.18
CA CYS A 8 -12.08 0.04 -22.17
C CYS A 8 -12.76 1.36 -21.76
N PRO A 9 -12.31 2.04 -20.68
CA PRO A 9 -12.97 3.26 -20.20
C PRO A 9 -12.86 4.45 -21.16
N THR A 10 -11.98 4.38 -22.15
CA THR A 10 -11.73 5.49 -23.08
C THR A 10 -12.55 5.39 -24.37
N CYS A 11 -12.83 4.17 -24.87
CA CYS A 11 -13.54 3.98 -26.15
C CYS A 11 -14.71 2.99 -26.08
N GLY A 12 -14.96 2.36 -24.93
CA GLY A 12 -16.07 1.44 -24.74
C GLY A 12 -15.93 0.07 -25.44
N SER A 13 -14.82 -0.20 -26.12
CA SER A 13 -14.60 -1.51 -26.75
C SER A 13 -14.29 -2.61 -25.73
N GLU A 14 -14.71 -3.83 -26.04
CA GLU A 14 -14.37 -5.02 -25.25
C GLU A 14 -12.94 -5.45 -25.54
N VAL A 15 -12.11 -5.49 -24.50
CA VAL A 15 -10.67 -5.77 -24.59
C VAL A 15 -10.33 -6.96 -23.72
N LYS A 16 -9.51 -7.86 -24.25
CA LYS A 16 -8.98 -9.00 -23.50
C LYS A 16 -7.97 -8.54 -22.45
N VAL A 17 -8.06 -9.04 -21.22
CA VAL A 17 -7.07 -8.75 -20.17
C VAL A 17 -5.68 -9.20 -20.66
N GLY A 18 -4.70 -8.29 -20.57
CA GLY A 18 -3.34 -8.49 -21.07
C GLY A 18 -3.12 -8.12 -22.55
N ALA A 19 -4.18 -7.82 -23.31
CA ALA A 19 -4.07 -7.29 -24.66
C ALA A 19 -4.27 -5.77 -24.67
N THR A 20 -3.63 -5.11 -25.63
CA THR A 20 -3.76 -3.67 -25.84
C THR A 20 -5.10 -3.34 -26.51
N CYS A 21 -5.78 -2.29 -26.05
CA CYS A 21 -7.03 -1.82 -26.66
C CYS A 21 -6.84 -1.46 -28.16
N PRO A 22 -7.59 -2.08 -29.09
CA PRO A 22 -7.40 -1.89 -30.52
C PRO A 22 -7.82 -0.50 -31.02
N GLY A 23 -8.70 0.19 -30.29
CA GLY A 23 -9.18 1.53 -30.64
C GLY A 23 -8.29 2.66 -30.11
N CYS A 24 -7.78 2.54 -28.88
CA CYS A 24 -7.05 3.62 -28.23
C CYS A 24 -5.56 3.68 -28.60
N VAL A 25 -4.95 2.54 -28.95
CA VAL A 25 -3.50 2.53 -29.20
C VAL A 25 -3.18 2.89 -30.65
N PRO A 26 -2.41 3.98 -30.86
CA PRO A 26 -2.01 4.36 -32.21
C PRO A 26 -1.15 3.26 -32.83
N LYS A 27 -1.48 2.85 -34.06
CA LYS A 27 -0.69 1.91 -34.85
C LYS A 27 0.73 2.46 -35.00
N ARG A 28 1.69 1.93 -34.24
CA ARG A 28 3.09 2.39 -34.28
C ARG A 28 3.68 2.13 -35.67
N LYS A 29 3.99 3.20 -36.41
CA LYS A 29 5.00 3.12 -37.47
C LYS A 29 6.36 2.91 -36.79
N ARG A 30 7.12 1.88 -37.20
CA ARG A 30 8.49 1.63 -36.73
C ARG A 30 9.34 2.88 -36.95
N ARG A 31 9.60 3.67 -35.91
CA ARG A 31 10.61 4.74 -35.95
C ARG A 31 11.96 4.16 -35.54
N LYS A 32 12.96 4.35 -36.41
CA LYS A 32 14.37 3.98 -36.20
C LYS A 32 14.89 4.80 -35.01
N LYS A 33 15.39 4.14 -33.96
CA LYS A 33 15.79 4.77 -32.70
C LYS A 33 17.26 5.21 -32.81
N THR A 34 17.50 6.50 -33.05
CA THR A 34 18.80 7.12 -32.76
C THR A 34 18.82 7.50 -31.29
N VAL A 35 19.72 6.87 -30.53
CA VAL A 35 19.90 7.14 -29.09
C VAL A 35 20.96 8.24 -28.97
N SER A 36 20.54 9.49 -28.83
CA SER A 36 21.37 10.51 -28.19
C SER A 36 21.00 10.57 -26.71
N ALA A 37 22.02 10.48 -25.86
CA ALA A 37 21.91 10.63 -24.41
C ALA A 37 21.54 12.09 -24.08
N GLY A 38 20.25 12.40 -24.17
CA GLY A 38 19.67 13.62 -23.63
C GLY A 38 19.32 13.47 -22.14
N PRO A 39 19.05 14.59 -21.44
CA PRO A 39 18.75 14.61 -20.01
C PRO A 39 17.64 13.62 -19.66
N LYS A 40 17.70 13.05 -18.44
CA LYS A 40 16.78 12.01 -17.95
C LYS A 40 15.35 12.37 -18.34
N LYS A 41 14.80 11.61 -19.30
CA LYS A 41 13.41 11.80 -19.74
C LYS A 41 12.51 11.57 -18.53
N ARG A 42 11.65 12.54 -18.24
CA ARG A 42 10.61 12.40 -17.21
C ARG A 42 9.85 11.10 -17.44
N LYS A 43 9.53 10.43 -16.34
CA LYS A 43 8.83 9.15 -16.40
C LYS A 43 7.40 9.41 -16.89
N PRO A 44 6.78 8.52 -17.68
CA PRO A 44 5.42 8.72 -18.17
C PRO A 44 4.35 8.90 -17.08
N TRP A 45 4.66 8.54 -15.82
CA TRP A 45 3.78 8.68 -14.67
C TRP A 45 4.07 9.92 -13.81
N GLU A 46 5.12 10.69 -14.11
CA GLU A 46 5.37 11.98 -13.47
C GLU A 46 4.48 13.03 -14.15
N GLN A 47 3.44 13.47 -13.43
CA GLN A 47 2.59 14.58 -13.87
C GLN A 47 3.24 15.91 -13.48
N ASP A 48 2.97 16.95 -14.26
CA ASP A 48 3.40 18.31 -13.91
C ASP A 48 2.63 18.78 -12.68
N SER A 49 3.34 19.32 -11.70
CA SER A 49 2.75 19.84 -10.44
C SER A 49 1.73 20.97 -10.64
N ILE A 50 1.63 21.50 -11.87
CA ILE A 50 0.63 22.48 -12.30
C ILE A 50 -0.77 21.83 -12.38
N TYR A 51 -0.84 20.52 -12.59
CA TYR A 51 -2.10 19.75 -12.66
C TYR A 51 -2.42 18.98 -11.38
N ASP A 52 -1.65 19.16 -10.30
CA ASP A 52 -2.00 18.69 -8.95
C ASP A 52 -3.16 19.51 -8.34
N GLY A 53 -4.01 20.12 -9.19
CA GLY A 53 -5.24 20.83 -8.87
C GLY A 53 -6.34 19.93 -8.30
N ILE A 54 -5.96 19.02 -7.40
CA ILE A 54 -6.83 18.63 -6.32
C ILE A 54 -7.03 19.93 -5.55
N GLY A 55 -8.25 20.44 -5.45
CA GLY A 55 -8.60 21.64 -4.67
C GLY A 55 -8.43 21.43 -3.16
N ILE A 56 -7.39 20.69 -2.77
CA ILE A 56 -6.87 20.62 -1.43
C ILE A 56 -6.18 21.97 -1.23
N PRO A 57 -6.64 22.78 -0.26
CA PRO A 57 -5.92 23.99 0.08
C PRO A 57 -4.46 23.66 0.40
N ASP A 58 -3.52 24.57 0.08
CA ASP A 58 -2.09 24.43 0.44
C ASP A 58 -1.84 24.34 1.96
N ASP A 59 -2.90 24.47 2.76
CA ASP A 59 -2.87 24.20 4.20
C ASP A 59 -2.54 22.73 4.46
N GLU A 60 -1.48 22.51 5.25
CA GLU A 60 -1.04 21.20 5.70
C GLU A 60 -2.21 20.50 6.42
N PHE A 61 -2.73 19.42 5.81
CA PHE A 61 -3.88 18.68 6.35
C PHE A 61 -3.56 18.19 7.77
N ASP A 62 -4.28 18.70 8.77
CA ASP A 62 -4.13 18.29 10.16
C ASP A 62 -4.75 16.90 10.39
N TYR A 63 -3.92 15.88 10.19
CA TYR A 63 -4.28 14.48 10.42
C TYR A 63 -4.79 14.23 11.84
N GLU A 64 -4.22 14.90 12.84
CA GLU A 64 -4.62 14.71 14.25
C GLU A 64 -6.02 15.28 14.50
N GLN A 65 -6.32 16.48 13.98
CA GLN A 65 -7.65 17.08 14.07
C GLN A 65 -8.70 16.22 13.34
N PHE A 66 -8.39 15.71 12.15
CA PHE A 66 -9.29 14.82 11.41
C PHE A 66 -9.58 13.53 12.18
N ILE A 67 -8.53 12.88 12.72
CA ILE A 67 -8.69 11.66 13.51
C ILE A 67 -9.56 11.92 14.75
N GLN A 68 -9.31 13.03 15.45
CA GLN A 68 -10.07 13.39 16.64
C GLN A 68 -11.54 13.68 16.33
N ARG A 69 -11.82 14.36 15.21
CA ARG A 69 -13.18 14.72 14.77
C ARG A 69 -13.98 13.51 14.29
N GLU A 70 -13.40 12.67 13.45
CA GLU A 70 -14.12 11.59 12.76
C GLU A 70 -14.13 10.28 13.55
N PHE A 71 -13.02 9.93 14.20
CA PHE A 71 -12.86 8.65 14.89
C PHE A 71 -13.02 8.75 16.41
N GLY A 72 -13.00 9.98 16.94
CA GLY A 72 -13.05 10.26 18.37
C GLY A 72 -11.71 9.90 19.02
N GLY A 73 -11.06 10.89 19.65
CA GLY A 73 -9.75 10.76 20.29
C GLY A 73 -9.73 9.86 21.53
N LYS A 74 -10.11 8.58 21.41
CA LYS A 74 -9.80 7.57 22.43
C LYS A 74 -8.31 7.25 22.27
N PRO A 75 -7.43 7.78 23.13
CA PRO A 75 -6.01 7.45 23.04
C PRO A 75 -5.86 5.94 23.06
N HIS A 76 -4.93 5.40 22.25
CA HIS A 76 -4.61 3.98 22.26
C HIS A 76 -4.47 3.54 23.72
N ARG A 77 -5.45 2.77 24.20
CA ARG A 77 -5.49 2.33 25.59
C ARG A 77 -4.22 1.52 25.77
N LYS A 78 -3.29 2.01 26.61
CA LYS A 78 -2.07 1.28 26.91
C LYS A 78 -2.49 -0.11 27.37
N LEU A 79 -2.27 -1.11 26.53
CA LEU A 79 -2.60 -2.51 26.81
C LEU A 79 -1.56 -2.99 27.82
N GLY A 80 -1.75 -2.62 29.07
CA GLY A 80 -0.96 -3.13 30.18
C GLY A 80 -1.23 -4.62 30.33
N ILE A 81 -0.16 -5.41 30.40
CA ILE A 81 -0.27 -6.82 30.76
C ILE A 81 -0.81 -6.89 32.19
N LYS A 82 -1.97 -7.54 32.37
CA LYS A 82 -2.59 -7.70 33.69
C LYS A 82 -1.66 -8.52 34.60
N TRP A 83 -1.64 -8.19 35.89
CA TRP A 83 -0.75 -8.80 36.90
C TRP A 83 -0.76 -10.34 36.89
N TYR A 84 -1.91 -10.98 36.67
CA TYR A 84 -2.00 -12.43 36.66
C TYR A 84 -1.21 -13.07 35.51
N TRP A 85 -1.07 -12.41 34.36
CA TRP A 85 -0.22 -12.90 33.25
C TRP A 85 1.26 -12.87 33.63
N TRP A 86 1.65 -11.88 34.45
CA TRP A 86 2.97 -11.85 35.07
C TRP A 86 3.18 -13.05 36.01
N ALA A 87 2.19 -13.34 36.86
CA ALA A 87 2.23 -14.50 37.77
C ALA A 87 2.29 -15.83 37.00
N THR A 88 1.49 -15.99 35.94
CA THR A 88 1.54 -17.19 35.07
C THR A 88 2.91 -17.36 34.43
N GLY A 89 3.53 -16.27 33.95
CA GLY A 89 4.87 -16.30 33.39
C GLY A 89 5.92 -16.79 34.40
N VAL A 90 5.87 -16.28 35.64
CA VAL A 90 6.79 -16.69 36.71
C VAL A 90 6.60 -18.18 37.06
N VAL A 91 5.36 -18.66 37.15
CA VAL A 91 5.07 -20.08 37.42
C VAL A 91 5.61 -20.98 36.31
N LEU A 92 5.38 -20.62 35.05
CA LEU A 92 5.90 -21.38 33.90
C LEU A 92 7.43 -21.44 33.92
N VAL A 93 8.11 -20.31 34.14
CA VAL A 93 9.57 -20.27 34.24
C VAL A 93 10.08 -21.14 35.39
N GLY A 94 9.42 -21.10 36.54
CA GLY A 94 9.75 -21.97 37.69
C GLY A 94 9.59 -23.46 37.36
N LEU A 95 8.51 -23.84 36.68
CA LEU A 95 8.28 -25.22 36.24
C LEU A 95 9.30 -25.68 35.20
N PHE A 96 9.63 -24.84 34.23
CA PHE A 96 10.68 -25.14 33.24
C PHE A 96 12.05 -25.27 33.89
N GLY A 97 12.43 -24.35 34.78
CA GLY A 97 13.68 -24.42 35.53
C GLY A 97 13.76 -25.68 36.40
N TRP A 98 12.66 -26.03 37.07
CA TRP A 98 12.56 -27.27 37.84
C TRP A 98 12.67 -28.52 36.97
N ALA A 99 11.99 -28.57 35.82
CA ALA A 99 12.08 -29.69 34.89
C ALA A 99 13.49 -29.88 34.31
N ILE A 100 14.18 -28.78 34.00
CA ILE A 100 15.54 -28.78 33.46
C ILE A 100 16.57 -29.18 34.53
N LEU A 101 16.46 -28.65 35.76
CA LEU A 101 17.39 -28.96 36.85
C LEU A 101 17.11 -30.31 37.52
N GLY A 102 15.85 -30.76 37.50
CA GLY A 102 15.42 -32.04 38.06
C GLY A 102 15.68 -33.25 37.16
N GLY A 103 16.24 -33.05 35.97
CA GLY A 103 16.58 -34.15 35.06
C GLY A 103 15.37 -34.87 34.48
N ALA A 104 14.24 -34.18 34.27
CA ALA A 104 13.06 -34.74 33.62
C ALA A 104 13.17 -34.63 32.07
N TRP A 105 14.30 -35.10 31.52
CA TRP A 105 14.53 -35.24 30.09
C TRP A 105 14.98 -36.66 29.76
#